data_AF-A0A0P7IGK7-F1
#
_entry.id   AF-A0A0P7IGK7-F1
#
_cell.length_a   1.000
_cell.length_b   1.000
_cell.length_c   1.000
_cell.angle_alpha   90.00
_cell.angle_beta   90.00
_cell.angle_gamma   90.00
#
_symmetry.space_group_name_H-M   'P 1'
#
loop_
_entity.id
_entity.type
_entity.pdbx_description
1 polymer ?
#
loop_
_entity_poly.entity_id
_entity_poly.type
_entity_poly.pdbx_seq_one_letter_code
_entity_poly.pdbx_strand_id
1 'polypeptide(L)'
;MPEDEARRMNLDDIVLVVDAQMPVRAKRIKYYEDRFFKETFDRQSGDFPYPSTSDQMRGLQGQIHALDQKIGSVQMSSGKKEKPARRSEIDALAAEDAGAEPQSVPAVEAYQDASARVDQFMERAADG
;
A
#
# COMPACT_ATOMS: atom_id res chain seq x y z
N MET A 1 26.99 24.15 -4.97
CA MET A 1 25.90 24.30 -5.95
C MET A 1 24.67 24.82 -5.23
N PRO A 2 24.12 25.97 -5.62
CA PRO A 2 22.84 26.45 -5.10
C PRO A 2 21.70 25.50 -5.47
N GLU A 3 20.72 25.34 -4.58
CA GLU A 3 19.58 24.43 -4.78
C GLU A 3 18.77 24.75 -6.05
N ASP A 4 18.62 26.04 -6.36
CA ASP A 4 17.91 26.52 -7.55
C ASP A 4 18.57 26.08 -8.86
N GLU A 5 19.89 25.90 -8.86
CA GLU A 5 20.62 25.46 -10.04
C GLU A 5 20.35 23.98 -10.32
N ALA A 6 20.28 23.15 -9.28
CA ALA A 6 19.96 21.73 -9.42
C ALA A 6 18.53 21.50 -9.93
N ARG A 7 17.57 22.33 -9.51
CA ARG A 7 16.16 22.25 -9.96
C ARG A 7 15.97 22.54 -11.44
N ARG A 8 16.91 23.26 -12.06
CA ARG A 8 16.88 23.64 -13.48
C ARG A 8 17.81 22.79 -14.35
N MET A 9 18.52 21.83 -13.75
CA MET A 9 19.39 20.93 -14.51
C MET A 9 18.57 20.02 -15.43
N ASN A 10 19.14 19.68 -16.58
CA ASN A 10 18.53 18.69 -17.46
C ASN A 10 18.51 17.33 -16.77
N LEU A 11 17.55 16.48 -17.14
CA LEU A 11 17.41 15.13 -16.59
C LEU A 11 18.64 14.23 -16.83
N ASP A 12 19.43 14.55 -17.85
CA ASP A 12 20.67 13.85 -18.19
C ASP A 12 21.89 14.39 -17.45
N ASP A 13 21.76 15.48 -16.68
CA ASP A 13 22.83 16.03 -15.87
C ASP A 13 22.68 15.56 -14.41
N ILE A 14 23.79 15.15 -13.81
CA ILE A 14 23.86 14.69 -12.41
C ILE A 14 24.91 15.47 -11.65
N VAL A 15 24.77 15.49 -10.32
CA VAL A 15 25.79 16.02 -9.41
C VAL A 15 26.46 14.84 -8.73
N LEU A 16 27.74 14.64 -9.01
CA LEU A 16 28.57 13.67 -8.32
C LEU A 16 29.26 14.36 -7.15
N VAL A 17 28.91 13.94 -5.93
CA VAL A 17 29.54 14.43 -4.69
C VAL A 17 30.62 13.44 -4.30
N VAL A 18 31.85 13.69 -4.73
CA VAL A 18 33.02 12.88 -4.32
C VAL A 18 33.48 13.32 -2.93
N ASP A 19 33.44 14.62 -2.68
CA ASP A 19 33.69 15.26 -1.39
C ASP A 19 32.61 16.34 -1.18
N ALA A 20 32.17 16.53 0.06
CA ALA A 20 31.06 17.40 0.42
C ALA A 20 31.29 18.87 -0.01
N GLN A 21 32.55 19.28 -0.11
CA GLN A 21 32.92 20.65 -0.50
C GLN A 21 33.13 20.83 -2.01
N MET A 22 33.26 19.74 -2.78
CA MET A 22 33.58 19.79 -4.21
C MET A 22 32.62 18.91 -5.03
N PRO A 23 31.36 19.35 -5.21
CA PRO A 23 30.43 18.68 -6.11
C PRO A 23 30.83 18.92 -7.58
N VAL A 24 30.80 17.86 -8.38
CA VAL A 24 31.10 17.91 -9.82
C VAL A 24 29.81 17.69 -10.62
N ARG A 25 29.57 18.52 -11.64
CA ARG A 25 28.50 18.30 -12.61
C ARG A 25 28.96 17.32 -13.69
N ALA A 26 28.18 16.28 -13.96
CA ALA A 26 28.49 15.25 -14.93
C ALA A 26 27.25 14.83 -15.73
N LYS A 27 27.46 14.03 -16.77
CA LYS A 27 26.36 13.37 -17.50
C LYS A 27 25.98 12.06 -16.82
N ARG A 28 24.67 11.77 -16.80
CA ARG A 28 24.12 10.48 -16.36
C ARG A 28 24.60 9.37 -17.28
N ILE A 29 24.99 8.24 -16.70
CA ILE A 29 25.25 7.03 -17.45
C ILE A 29 23.91 6.39 -17.80
N LYS A 30 23.65 6.21 -19.10
CA LYS A 30 22.53 5.44 -19.62
C LYS A 30 23.09 4.14 -20.22
N TYR A 31 22.84 3.02 -19.55
CA TYR A 31 23.43 1.74 -19.94
C TYR A 31 23.07 1.30 -21.38
N TYR A 32 21.94 1.76 -21.92
CA TYR A 32 21.51 1.50 -23.29
C TYR A 32 22.15 2.42 -24.34
N GLU A 33 22.74 3.56 -23.94
CA GLU A 33 23.50 4.46 -24.82
C GLU A 33 25.02 4.27 -24.66
N ASP A 34 25.46 3.58 -23.62
CA ASP A 34 26.88 3.36 -23.32
C ASP A 34 27.53 2.33 -24.27
N ARG A 35 28.69 2.65 -24.84
CA ARG A 35 29.34 1.78 -25.84
C ARG A 35 29.66 0.37 -25.33
N PHE A 36 30.00 0.23 -24.05
CA PHE A 36 30.35 -1.06 -23.46
C PHE A 36 29.09 -1.87 -23.13
N PHE A 37 28.06 -1.24 -22.55
CA PHE A 37 26.83 -1.93 -22.15
C PHE A 37 25.78 -2.07 -23.25
N LYS A 38 25.84 -1.26 -24.30
CA LYS A 38 24.88 -1.28 -25.42
C LYS A 38 24.84 -2.64 -26.11
N GLU A 39 25.98 -3.31 -26.28
CA GLU A 39 26.03 -4.63 -26.89
C GLU A 39 25.33 -5.70 -26.03
N THR A 40 25.42 -5.60 -24.70
CA THR A 40 24.69 -6.47 -23.78
C THR A 40 23.21 -6.13 -23.79
N PHE A 41 22.85 -4.85 -23.80
CA PHE A 41 21.47 -4.38 -23.85
C PHE A 41 20.76 -4.80 -25.14
N ASP A 42 21.39 -4.62 -26.30
CA ASP A 42 20.82 -4.98 -27.61
C ASP A 42 20.56 -6.49 -27.75
N ARG A 43 21.30 -7.33 -26.99
CA ARG A 43 21.10 -8.77 -26.93
C ARG A 43 19.98 -9.20 -25.98
N GLN A 44 19.53 -8.33 -25.07
CA GLN A 44 18.44 -8.65 -24.17
C GLN A 44 17.15 -8.79 -24.97
N SER A 45 16.49 -9.93 -24.82
CA SER A 45 15.23 -10.25 -25.48
C SER A 45 14.33 -10.99 -24.50
N GLY A 46 13.03 -10.90 -24.70
CA GLY A 46 12.02 -11.53 -23.85
C GLY A 46 11.28 -10.53 -22.98
N ASP A 47 10.29 -11.02 -22.24
CA ASP A 47 9.52 -10.18 -21.33
C ASP A 47 10.42 -9.66 -20.21
N PHE A 48 10.13 -8.43 -19.77
CA PHE A 48 10.78 -7.86 -18.60
C PHE A 48 10.68 -8.86 -17.43
N PRO A 49 11.71 -8.95 -16.57
CA PRO A 49 11.71 -9.82 -15.41
C PRO A 49 10.79 -9.24 -14.34
N TYR A 50 9.51 -9.09 -14.64
CA TYR A 50 8.51 -8.83 -13.66
C TYR A 50 8.36 -10.08 -12.79
N PRO A 51 8.18 -9.91 -11.48
CA PRO A 51 7.89 -11.04 -10.62
C PRO A 51 6.65 -11.75 -11.17
N SER A 52 6.74 -13.07 -11.29
CA SER A 52 5.60 -13.90 -11.69
C SER A 52 4.45 -13.71 -10.69
N THR A 53 3.23 -14.08 -11.08
CA THR A 53 2.08 -14.06 -10.14
C THR A 53 2.40 -14.85 -8.85
N SER A 54 3.15 -15.95 -8.95
CA SER A 54 3.62 -16.70 -7.78
C SER A 54 4.62 -15.94 -6.92
N ASP A 55 5.54 -15.18 -7.52
CA ASP A 55 6.51 -14.37 -6.77
C ASP A 55 5.82 -13.20 -6.06
N GLN A 56 4.82 -12.59 -6.70
CA GLN A 56 4.00 -11.55 -6.13
C GLN A 56 3.20 -12.07 -4.92
N MET A 57 2.57 -13.24 -5.07
CA MET A 57 1.83 -13.90 -3.98
C MET A 57 2.75 -14.25 -2.79
N ARG A 58 3.97 -14.71 -3.06
CA ARG A 58 4.98 -14.95 -2.03
C ARG A 58 5.36 -13.66 -1.30
N GLY A 59 5.52 -12.56 -2.04
CA GLY A 59 5.78 -11.24 -1.46
C GLY A 59 4.64 -10.79 -0.52
N LEU A 60 3.39 -10.97 -0.94
CA LEU A 60 2.21 -10.65 -0.13
C LEU A 60 2.12 -11.51 1.13
N GLN A 61 2.37 -12.82 1.02
CA GLN A 61 2.39 -13.72 2.20
C GLN A 61 3.46 -13.32 3.22
N GLY A 62 4.65 -12.90 2.75
CA GLY A 62 5.69 -12.37 3.63
C GLY A 62 5.25 -11.11 4.37
N GLN A 63 4.52 -10.20 3.70
CA GLN A 63 3.97 -9.01 4.34
C GLN A 63 2.90 -9.37 5.39
N ILE A 64 1.98 -10.28 5.08
CA ILE A 64 0.94 -10.75 6.03
C ILE A 64 1.60 -11.32 7.29
N HIS A 65 2.60 -12.19 7.12
CA HIS A 65 3.32 -12.78 8.25
C HIS A 65 4.06 -11.74 9.09
N ALA A 66 4.66 -10.72 8.46
CA ALA A 66 5.27 -9.60 9.18
C ALA A 66 4.23 -8.77 9.95
N LEU A 67 3.04 -8.58 9.38
CA LEU A 67 1.92 -7.91 10.06
C LEU A 67 1.44 -8.72 11.27
N ASP A 68 1.30 -10.03 11.15
CA ASP A 68 0.89 -10.91 12.25
C ASP A 68 1.86 -10.85 13.43
N GLN A 69 3.17 -10.87 13.16
CA GLN A 69 4.19 -10.69 14.21
C GLN A 69 4.09 -9.32 14.89
N LYS A 70 3.80 -8.27 14.11
CA LYS A 70 3.62 -6.92 14.64
C LYS A 70 2.35 -6.79 15.46
N ILE A 71 1.24 -7.39 15.05
CA ILE A 71 -0.01 -7.44 15.82
C ILE A 71 0.19 -8.24 17.11
N GLY A 72 0.83 -9.41 17.04
CA GLY A 72 1.13 -10.22 18.20
C GLY A 72 2.00 -9.50 19.23
N SER A 73 3.02 -8.76 18.79
CA SER A 73 3.85 -7.94 19.68
C SER A 73 3.10 -6.73 20.28
N VAL A 74 2.17 -6.13 19.56
CA VAL A 74 1.26 -5.09 20.10
C VAL A 74 0.30 -5.68 21.16
N GLN A 75 -0.23 -6.88 20.93
CA GLN A 75 -1.09 -7.57 21.90
C GLN A 75 -0.32 -7.97 23.17
N MET A 76 0.93 -8.42 23.04
CA MET A 76 1.78 -8.79 24.19
C MET A 76 2.25 -7.56 24.99
N SER A 77 2.46 -6.41 24.35
CA SER A 77 2.72 -5.14 25.05
C SER A 77 1.46 -4.51 25.68
N SER A 78 0.28 -4.93 25.25
CA SER A 78 -1.02 -4.54 25.86
C SER A 78 -1.43 -5.46 27.04
N GLY A 79 -0.54 -6.34 27.49
CA GLY A 79 -0.77 -7.33 28.55
C GLY A 79 -0.77 -6.81 30.00
N LYS A 80 -0.73 -5.49 30.24
CA LYS A 80 -1.16 -4.94 31.54
C LYS A 80 -2.65 -4.61 31.46
N LYS A 81 -3.48 -5.50 32.01
CA LYS A 81 -4.88 -5.21 32.33
C LYS A 81 -4.96 -4.13 33.41
N GLU A 82 -4.75 -2.88 33.04
CA GLU A 82 -5.45 -1.78 33.70
C GLU A 82 -6.74 -1.58 32.92
N LYS A 83 -7.89 -1.73 33.60
CA LYS A 83 -9.19 -1.37 33.01
C LYS A 83 -9.05 0.04 32.45
N PRO A 84 -9.23 0.29 31.14
CA PRO A 84 -9.30 1.66 30.68
C PRO A 84 -10.49 2.29 31.39
N ALA A 85 -10.24 3.34 32.19
CA ALA A 85 -11.31 4.15 32.73
C ALA A 85 -12.10 4.65 31.52
N ARG A 86 -13.30 4.09 31.31
CA ARG A 86 -14.21 4.60 30.29
C ARG A 86 -14.42 6.07 30.61
N ARG A 87 -14.28 6.93 29.61
CA ARG A 87 -14.65 8.34 29.74
C ARG A 87 -16.10 8.37 30.22
N SER A 88 -16.38 9.14 31.27
CA SER A 88 -17.72 9.23 31.86
C SER A 88 -18.78 9.70 30.86
N GLU A 89 -18.37 10.38 29.79
CA GLU A 89 -19.27 10.76 28.70
C GLU A 89 -19.85 9.54 27.96
N ILE A 90 -19.09 8.44 27.87
CA ILE A 90 -19.52 7.19 27.20
C ILE A 90 -20.54 6.44 28.05
N ASP A 91 -20.35 6.43 29.37
CA ASP A 91 -21.30 5.79 30.30
C ASP A 91 -22.62 6.57 30.37
N ALA A 92 -22.57 7.91 30.22
CA ALA A 92 -23.77 8.74 30.11
C ALA A 92 -24.55 8.42 28.84
N LEU A 93 -23.89 8.35 27.67
CA LEU A 93 -24.55 8.01 26.40
C LEU A 93 -25.11 6.57 26.39
N ALA A 94 -24.40 5.62 26.98
CA ALA A 94 -24.87 4.24 27.10
C ALA A 94 -26.06 4.08 28.07
N ALA A 95 -26.15 4.93 29.09
CA ALA A 95 -27.32 4.97 29.98
C ALA A 95 -28.54 5.57 29.29
N GLU A 96 -28.35 6.49 28.33
CA GLU A 96 -29.45 7.02 27.51
C GLU A 96 -29.93 6.01 26.45
N ASP A 97 -29.03 5.18 25.92
CA ASP A 97 -29.34 4.11 24.95
C ASP A 97 -29.91 2.83 25.60
N ALA A 98 -29.72 2.64 26.91
CA ALA A 98 -30.22 1.47 27.64
C ALA A 98 -31.77 1.36 27.69
N GLY A 99 -32.49 2.38 27.21
CA GLY A 99 -33.95 2.36 27.01
C GLY A 99 -34.39 2.18 25.56
N ALA A 100 -33.48 2.11 24.59
CA ALA A 100 -33.79 1.92 23.19
C ALA A 100 -33.70 0.42 22.83
N GLU A 101 -34.81 -0.14 22.36
CA GLU A 101 -34.86 -1.49 21.80
C GLU A 101 -33.75 -1.65 20.74
N PRO A 102 -32.93 -2.71 20.82
CA PRO A 102 -31.86 -2.93 19.86
C PRO A 102 -32.48 -3.01 18.46
N GLN A 103 -32.09 -2.08 17.58
CA GLN A 103 -32.51 -2.11 16.18
C GLN A 103 -32.18 -3.50 15.62
N SER A 104 -33.22 -4.21 15.18
CA SER A 104 -33.10 -5.60 14.72
C SER A 104 -32.06 -5.66 13.62
N VAL A 105 -30.93 -6.32 13.89
CA VAL A 105 -29.96 -6.64 12.86
C VAL A 105 -30.69 -7.43 11.78
N PRO A 106 -30.73 -6.94 10.52
CA PRO A 106 -31.45 -7.64 9.47
C PRO A 106 -30.86 -9.04 9.31
N ALA A 107 -31.73 -10.04 9.19
CA ALA A 107 -31.35 -11.43 9.06
C ALA A 107 -30.40 -11.62 7.86
N VAL A 108 -29.50 -12.61 7.96
CA VAL A 108 -28.51 -12.92 6.90
C VAL A 108 -29.17 -13.12 5.53
N GLU A 109 -30.39 -13.65 5.52
CA GLU A 109 -31.22 -13.85 4.34
C GLU A 109 -31.54 -12.53 3.62
N ALA A 110 -31.74 -11.43 4.36
CA ALA A 110 -31.99 -10.12 3.77
C ALA A 110 -30.77 -9.58 2.98
N TYR A 111 -29.56 -9.95 3.39
CA TYR A 111 -28.34 -9.62 2.65
C TYR A 111 -28.19 -10.47 1.38
N GLN A 112 -28.55 -11.74 1.44
CA GLN A 112 -28.51 -12.64 0.29
C GLN A 112 -29.52 -12.21 -0.78
N ASP A 113 -30.73 -11.86 -0.37
CA ASP A 113 -31.77 -11.35 -1.25
C ASP A 113 -31.38 -10.01 -1.89
N ALA A 114 -30.71 -9.14 -1.14
CA ALA A 114 -30.21 -7.88 -1.67
C ALA A 114 -29.14 -8.11 -2.75
N SER A 115 -28.23 -9.07 -2.52
CA SER A 115 -27.19 -9.42 -3.51
C SER A 115 -27.81 -9.97 -4.79
N ALA A 116 -28.76 -10.90 -4.68
CA ALA A 116 -29.41 -11.51 -5.84
C ALA A 116 -30.13 -10.49 -6.73
N ARG A 117 -30.74 -9.47 -6.13
CA ARG A 117 -31.39 -8.37 -6.87
C ARG A 117 -30.39 -7.51 -7.64
N VAL A 118 -29.20 -7.29 -7.08
CA VAL A 118 -28.12 -6.55 -7.75
C VAL A 118 -27.59 -7.35 -8.93
N ASP A 119 -27.36 -8.65 -8.76
CA ASP A 119 -26.86 -9.52 -9.84
C ASP A 119 -27.83 -9.56 -11.02
N GLN A 120 -29.13 -9.69 -10.75
CA GLN A 120 -30.17 -9.70 -11.79
C GLN A 120 -30.28 -8.35 -12.54
N PHE A 121 -30.04 -7.24 -11.85
CA PHE A 121 -30.00 -5.92 -12.49
C PHE A 121 -28.80 -5.79 -13.43
N MET A 122 -27.63 -6.28 -13.02
CA MET A 122 -26.41 -6.23 -13.83
C MET A 122 -26.50 -7.11 -15.07
N GLU A 123 -27.10 -8.30 -14.95
CA GLU A 123 -27.31 -9.22 -16.07
C GLU A 123 -28.26 -8.61 -17.11
N ARG A 124 -29.36 -8.00 -16.65
CA ARG A 124 -30.31 -7.30 -17.53
C ARG A 124 -29.71 -6.05 -18.20
N ALA A 125 -28.73 -5.41 -17.58
CA ALA A 125 -28.01 -4.28 -18.16
C ALA A 125 -26.94 -4.71 -19.19
N ALA A 126 -26.53 -5.98 -19.20
CA ALA A 126 -25.56 -6.52 -20.15
C ALA A 126 -26.19 -7.02 -21.46
N ASP A 127 -27.49 -7.35 -21.44
CA ASP A 127 -28.25 -7.88 -22.59
C ASP A 127 -28.96 -6.81 -23.45
N GLY A 128 -28.68 -5.51 -23.23
CA GLY A 128 -29.23 -4.37 -23.99
C GLY A 128 -28.16 -3.52 -24.65
#